data_AF-U4LNJ2-F1
#
_entry.id   AF-U4LNJ2-F1
#
_cell.length_a   1.000
_cell.length_b   1.000
_cell.length_c   1.000
_cell.angle_alpha   90.00
_cell.angle_beta   90.00
_cell.angle_gamma   90.00
#
_symmetry.space_group_name_H-M   'P 1'
#
loop_
_entity.id
_entity.type
_entity.pdbx_description
1 polymer ?
#
loop_
_entity_poly.entity_id
_entity_poly.type
_entity_poly.pdbx_seq_one_letter_code
_entity_poly.pdbx_strand_id
1 'polypeptide(L)'
;MRRCSSLLRLLSRPPSPPTTRLLVRSARCISTQQQHPQYNSTPKMAPKDKKAKIDLKVPKGTKDWEGKDMVIRDKIFNTITSCFKRHGGVTIDTPVFELREVLTGKYGEDSKLIYDLADQGGEICSLRYDLTVPFARWLAMNPQIQNIKRYHIAKVYRRDQPAMSKGRMREFYQCDFDIAGSYDSMLPDAEVLRIAMEILDSLNVGKYTIKINHRKILDGLFEVCGVPADKIRQISSAVDKLDKSPWEDVRKEMTEEKGLAEEAADKIGQYVLKKGGRDLLDELKTIEELTKNASFADGLKEMELLIDYLEVFKVMPVLSFDLSLARGLDYYTGVIYEVVTEASAPKAGKATKKPKTTPEDPDADRSNDDTIGVGSIAAGGRYDELVGMFANSAKGRIPCVGISFGVDRIFSITKARMLEEVRGNEVDVYVMAFGGKGFTGLVKERMQVCQTLWDAGIKAEFFYKVKPKLPQQFAGAEKNGVPYAVVLGEDELAAGVVKIKEMGLPEGHPDKNGVDVKLTELVAEVQKRLAEHGTKQEEVEEQLKKVQLEERAA
;
A
#
# COMPACT_ATOMS: atom_id res chain seq x y z
N MET A 1 42.63 37.52 -37.37
CA MET A 1 43.70 38.45 -36.97
C MET A 1 43.79 38.53 -35.45
N ARG A 2 44.92 38.03 -34.90
CA ARG A 2 45.71 38.57 -33.77
C ARG A 2 44.94 39.18 -32.57
N ARG A 3 44.89 38.52 -31.40
CA ARG A 3 45.90 38.49 -30.29
C ARG A 3 46.37 39.87 -29.80
N CYS A 4 46.05 40.22 -28.54
CA CYS A 4 46.98 40.48 -27.42
C CYS A 4 46.16 40.89 -26.17
N SER A 5 46.16 40.22 -25.00
CA SER A 5 47.27 39.90 -24.05
C SER A 5 48.06 41.16 -23.67
N SER A 6 48.43 41.48 -22.43
CA SER A 6 48.27 40.98 -21.05
C SER A 6 49.09 41.96 -20.17
N LEU A 7 49.33 41.60 -18.90
CA LEU A 7 50.16 42.26 -17.85
C LEU A 7 49.42 43.25 -16.93
N LEU A 8 49.58 43.21 -15.60
CA LEU A 8 50.17 42.23 -14.66
C LEU A 8 49.81 42.69 -13.22
N ARG A 9 49.52 41.70 -12.36
CA ARG A 9 49.66 41.55 -10.87
C ARG A 9 50.27 42.74 -10.07
N LEU A 10 49.89 43.02 -8.80
CA LEU A 10 49.85 42.17 -7.58
C LEU A 10 49.09 42.88 -6.41
N LEU A 11 48.44 42.07 -5.54
CA LEU A 11 48.19 42.21 -4.07
C LEU A 11 47.36 43.42 -3.57
N SER A 12 46.23 43.28 -2.85
CA SER A 12 46.14 42.81 -1.44
C SER A 12 44.68 42.92 -0.90
N ARG A 13 44.42 42.27 0.25
CA ARG A 13 43.12 41.87 0.89
C ARG A 13 42.16 43.01 1.36
N PRO A 14 40.84 42.74 1.57
CA PRO A 14 39.87 43.68 2.15
C PRO A 14 39.75 43.62 3.70
N PRO A 15 39.12 44.62 4.37
CA PRO A 15 39.29 44.92 5.80
C PRO A 15 38.21 44.33 6.74
N SER A 16 38.50 44.35 8.05
CA SER A 16 37.68 43.87 9.19
C SER A 16 36.79 44.97 9.83
N PRO A 17 35.66 44.64 10.49
CA PRO A 17 34.75 45.61 11.13
C PRO A 17 35.05 45.89 12.63
N PRO A 18 34.47 46.95 13.24
CA PRO A 18 34.93 47.52 14.50
C PRO A 18 34.22 46.98 15.77
N THR A 19 34.93 47.07 16.88
CA THR A 19 34.54 46.68 18.24
C THR A 19 33.76 47.80 18.96
N THR A 20 32.62 47.48 19.60
CA THR A 20 31.97 48.39 20.57
C THR A 20 31.63 47.60 21.85
N ARG A 21 32.14 48.07 22.99
CA ARG A 21 31.82 47.61 24.36
C ARG A 21 30.53 48.28 24.84
N LEU A 22 29.61 47.53 25.43
CA LEU A 22 28.56 48.08 26.30
C LEU A 22 28.45 47.26 27.60
N LEU A 23 28.50 47.96 28.74
CA LEU A 23 28.30 47.46 30.09
C LEU A 23 26.87 46.93 30.27
N VAL A 24 26.71 45.77 30.92
CA VAL A 24 25.42 45.31 31.44
C VAL A 24 25.39 45.47 32.96
N ARG A 25 24.50 46.33 33.45
CA ARG A 25 24.09 46.44 34.86
C ARG A 25 23.07 45.35 35.17
N SER A 26 23.25 44.71 36.33
CA SER A 26 22.35 43.74 36.93
C SER A 26 21.02 44.37 37.35
N ALA A 27 19.90 43.80 36.88
CA ALA A 27 18.57 44.02 37.42
C ALA A 27 17.99 42.67 37.86
N ARG A 28 17.61 42.56 39.14
CA ARG A 28 16.98 41.39 39.75
C ARG A 28 15.53 41.32 39.30
N CYS A 29 15.09 40.15 38.82
CA CYS A 29 13.67 39.81 38.69
C CYS A 29 13.39 38.54 39.48
N ILE A 30 12.37 38.60 40.33
CA ILE A 30 11.95 37.58 41.29
C ILE A 30 11.21 36.47 40.53
N SER A 31 11.68 35.22 40.67
CA SER A 31 11.07 34.02 40.10
C SER A 31 10.46 33.19 41.23
N THR A 32 9.12 33.14 41.27
CA THR A 32 8.34 32.17 42.05
C THR A 32 8.59 30.74 41.55
N GLN A 33 9.00 29.86 42.47
CA GLN A 33 9.25 28.44 42.22
C GLN A 33 7.95 27.69 41.90
N GLN A 34 7.89 27.01 40.76
CA GLN A 34 7.09 25.80 40.59
C GLN A 34 8.05 24.67 40.20
N GLN A 35 7.97 23.57 40.94
CA GLN A 35 8.89 22.44 40.89
C GLN A 35 8.64 21.59 39.64
N HIS A 36 9.65 21.49 38.76
CA HIS A 36 9.75 20.41 37.78
C HIS A 36 10.49 19.21 38.40
N PRO A 37 10.12 17.96 38.08
CA PRO A 37 10.85 16.78 38.54
C PRO A 37 12.24 16.75 37.89
N GLN A 38 13.29 16.74 38.73
CA GLN A 38 14.68 16.61 38.30
C GLN A 38 14.92 15.23 37.67
N TYR A 39 15.12 15.18 36.35
CA TYR A 39 15.79 14.05 35.73
C TYR A 39 17.31 14.25 35.87
N ASN A 40 17.90 13.51 36.81
CA ASN A 40 19.33 13.54 37.07
C ASN A 40 20.03 12.66 36.03
N SER A 41 20.60 13.25 34.97
CA SER A 41 21.51 12.54 34.06
C SER A 41 22.76 13.38 33.80
N THR A 42 23.74 13.25 34.68
CA THR A 42 25.14 13.54 34.32
C THR A 42 25.59 12.60 33.20
N PRO A 43 26.23 13.09 32.12
CA PRO A 43 26.73 12.23 31.07
C PRO A 43 27.94 11.45 31.61
N LYS A 44 27.80 10.14 31.77
CA LYS A 44 28.96 9.26 32.01
C LYS A 44 29.83 9.29 30.75
N MET A 45 31.07 9.79 30.90
CA MET A 45 32.10 9.64 29.88
C MET A 45 32.25 8.15 29.52
N ALA A 46 32.18 7.85 28.24
CA ALA A 46 32.30 6.50 27.69
C ALA A 46 33.69 5.91 28.01
N PRO A 47 33.78 4.63 28.44
CA PRO A 47 35.05 3.91 28.48
C PRO A 47 35.55 3.67 27.05
N LYS A 48 36.87 3.79 26.83
CA LYS A 48 37.57 3.53 25.56
C LYS A 48 37.00 2.31 24.80
N ASP A 49 36.39 2.57 23.65
CA ASP A 49 35.64 1.59 22.86
C ASP A 49 36.54 0.50 22.26
N LYS A 50 36.35 -0.74 22.71
CA LYS A 50 36.48 -1.91 21.82
C LYS A 50 35.50 -1.67 20.68
N LYS A 51 35.93 -1.68 19.41
CA LYS A 51 35.05 -1.59 18.23
C LYS A 51 33.84 -2.51 18.42
N ALA A 52 32.70 -1.94 18.82
CA ALA A 52 31.48 -2.70 18.99
C ALA A 52 31.10 -3.23 17.60
N LYS A 53 30.95 -4.56 17.50
CA LYS A 53 30.46 -5.18 16.27
C LYS A 53 29.04 -4.67 16.06
N ILE A 54 28.85 -3.83 15.04
CA ILE A 54 27.53 -3.31 14.70
C ILE A 54 26.68 -4.49 14.22
N ASP A 55 25.52 -4.67 14.85
CA ASP A 55 24.51 -5.64 14.43
C ASP A 55 23.78 -5.06 13.20
N LEU A 56 24.07 -5.60 12.01
CA LEU A 56 23.50 -5.13 10.76
C LEU A 56 22.10 -5.70 10.59
N LYS A 57 21.08 -4.87 10.82
CA LYS A 57 19.67 -5.22 10.61
C LYS A 57 18.84 -3.99 10.25
N VAL A 58 17.72 -4.22 9.60
CA VAL A 58 16.67 -3.21 9.42
C VAL A 58 15.91 -2.99 10.73
N PRO A 59 15.26 -1.82 10.92
CA PRO A 59 14.36 -1.59 12.04
C PRO A 59 13.26 -2.66 12.15
N LYS A 60 12.85 -2.99 13.37
CA LYS A 60 11.83 -4.02 13.62
C LYS A 60 10.51 -3.63 12.94
N GLY A 61 9.86 -4.60 12.30
CA GLY A 61 8.64 -4.35 11.53
C GLY A 61 8.86 -3.69 10.16
N THR A 62 10.11 -3.57 9.69
CA THR A 62 10.44 -3.09 8.33
C THR A 62 11.17 -4.18 7.54
N LYS A 63 11.22 -4.04 6.21
CA LYS A 63 11.81 -5.05 5.31
C LYS A 63 12.41 -4.39 4.06
N ASP A 64 13.59 -4.85 3.66
CA ASP A 64 14.15 -4.58 2.34
C ASP A 64 13.47 -5.47 1.28
N TRP A 65 13.14 -4.87 0.14
CA TRP A 65 12.49 -5.55 -0.97
C TRP A 65 13.50 -5.78 -2.10
N GLU A 66 13.58 -7.00 -2.62
CA GLU A 66 14.56 -7.37 -3.65
C GLU A 66 14.04 -8.45 -4.61
N GLY A 67 14.73 -8.58 -5.76
CA GLY A 67 14.47 -9.63 -6.75
C GLY A 67 13.01 -9.70 -7.21
N LYS A 68 12.48 -10.92 -7.30
CA LYS A 68 11.09 -11.16 -7.74
C LYS A 68 10.04 -10.48 -6.84
N ASP A 69 10.33 -10.25 -5.56
CA ASP A 69 9.39 -9.58 -4.67
C ASP A 69 9.12 -8.14 -5.13
N MET A 70 10.14 -7.43 -5.63
CA MET A 70 9.98 -6.09 -6.19
C MET A 70 9.17 -6.09 -7.49
N VAL A 71 9.45 -7.04 -8.40
CA VAL A 71 8.73 -7.12 -9.67
C VAL A 71 7.24 -7.43 -9.46
N ILE A 72 6.92 -8.33 -8.52
CA ILE A 72 5.53 -8.61 -8.15
C ILE A 72 4.88 -7.34 -7.57
N ARG A 73 5.58 -6.62 -6.70
CA ARG A 73 5.07 -5.38 -6.09
C ARG A 73 4.79 -4.30 -7.14
N ASP A 74 5.68 -4.15 -8.12
CA ASP A 74 5.52 -3.22 -9.24
C ASP A 74 4.32 -3.61 -10.12
N LYS A 75 4.12 -4.93 -10.39
CA LYS A 75 2.91 -5.42 -11.06
C LYS A 75 1.65 -5.04 -10.28
N ILE A 76 1.64 -5.20 -8.95
CA ILE A 76 0.51 -4.80 -8.10
C ILE A 76 0.24 -3.29 -8.19
N PHE A 77 1.29 -2.46 -8.05
CA PHE A 77 1.15 -1.00 -8.15
C PHE A 77 0.65 -0.55 -9.53
N ASN A 78 1.14 -1.16 -10.61
CA ASN A 78 0.75 -0.83 -11.97
C ASN A 78 -0.72 -1.19 -12.22
N THR A 79 -1.18 -2.35 -11.75
CA THR A 79 -2.60 -2.76 -11.84
C THR A 79 -3.50 -1.78 -11.10
N ILE A 80 -3.16 -1.44 -9.85
CA ILE A 80 -3.92 -0.50 -9.03
C ILE A 80 -3.96 0.89 -9.69
N THR A 81 -2.80 1.41 -10.09
CA THR A 81 -2.66 2.74 -10.71
C THR A 81 -3.44 2.83 -12.02
N SER A 82 -3.44 1.76 -12.82
CA SER A 82 -4.19 1.72 -14.08
C SER A 82 -5.70 1.79 -13.86
N CYS A 83 -6.23 1.11 -12.84
CA CYS A 83 -7.62 1.23 -12.45
C CYS A 83 -7.95 2.65 -11.95
N PHE A 84 -7.14 3.21 -11.04
CA PHE A 84 -7.34 4.58 -10.56
C PHE A 84 -7.38 5.61 -11.69
N LYS A 85 -6.46 5.51 -12.66
CA LYS A 85 -6.45 6.37 -13.85
C LYS A 85 -7.68 6.15 -14.75
N ARG A 86 -8.13 4.91 -14.93
CA ARG A 86 -9.36 4.59 -15.68
C ARG A 86 -10.59 5.29 -15.11
N HIS A 87 -10.64 5.45 -13.79
CA HIS A 87 -11.69 6.18 -13.10
C HIS A 87 -11.47 7.70 -13.04
N GLY A 88 -10.42 8.22 -13.67
CA GLY A 88 -10.13 9.66 -13.71
C GLY A 88 -9.45 10.20 -12.46
N GLY A 89 -8.84 9.33 -11.64
CA GLY A 89 -8.06 9.76 -10.48
C GLY A 89 -6.80 10.51 -10.88
N VAL A 90 -6.57 11.67 -10.25
CA VAL A 90 -5.30 12.41 -10.36
C VAL A 90 -4.39 12.06 -9.19
N THR A 91 -3.07 12.15 -9.37
CA THR A 91 -2.12 11.88 -8.28
C THR A 91 -1.79 13.14 -7.51
N ILE A 92 -1.63 13.01 -6.19
CA ILE A 92 -0.95 13.98 -5.34
C ILE A 92 0.14 13.26 -4.55
N ASP A 93 1.05 14.02 -3.93
CA ASP A 93 1.98 13.49 -2.94
C ASP A 93 2.13 14.49 -1.79
N THR A 94 2.35 13.97 -0.58
CA THR A 94 2.51 14.77 0.63
C THR A 94 3.82 14.39 1.34
N PRO A 95 4.37 15.28 2.17
CA PRO A 95 5.52 14.94 3.01
C PRO A 95 5.29 13.67 3.84
N VAL A 96 6.38 12.95 4.15
CA VAL A 96 6.32 11.71 4.94
C VAL A 96 5.99 11.96 6.42
N PHE A 97 6.28 13.16 6.91
CA PHE A 97 5.92 13.64 8.24
C PHE A 97 4.99 14.85 8.14
N GLU A 98 4.08 14.94 9.09
CA GLU A 98 3.18 16.07 9.26
C GLU A 98 3.48 16.72 10.62
N LEU A 99 3.01 17.96 10.83
CA LEU A 99 3.01 18.55 12.18
C LEU A 99 2.22 17.65 13.12
N ARG A 100 2.73 17.39 14.33
CA ARG A 100 2.10 16.45 15.28
C ARG A 100 0.65 16.82 15.58
N GLU A 101 0.34 18.11 15.64
CA GLU A 101 -1.01 18.63 15.88
C GLU A 101 -2.01 18.27 14.76
N VAL A 102 -1.54 18.06 13.53
CA VAL A 102 -2.38 17.63 12.40
C VAL A 102 -2.90 16.21 12.62
N LEU A 103 -2.09 15.35 13.23
CA LEU A 103 -2.40 13.93 13.45
C LEU A 103 -3.07 13.65 14.81
N THR A 104 -2.96 14.59 15.76
CA THR A 104 -3.47 14.40 17.13
C THR A 104 -5.01 14.42 17.16
N GLY A 105 -5.61 13.45 17.85
CA GLY A 105 -7.06 13.39 18.08
C GLY A 105 -7.90 12.99 16.85
N LYS A 106 -7.27 12.45 15.80
CA LYS A 106 -7.95 11.98 14.58
C LYS A 106 -8.21 10.48 14.53
N TYR A 107 -7.47 9.72 15.32
CA TYR A 107 -7.40 8.26 15.21
C TYR A 107 -7.89 7.52 16.47
N GLY A 108 -8.58 8.21 17.40
CA GLY A 108 -9.05 7.59 18.64
C GLY A 108 -7.93 6.91 19.42
N GLU A 109 -8.15 5.65 19.82
CA GLU A 109 -7.19 4.82 20.55
C GLU A 109 -5.88 4.55 19.78
N ASP A 110 -5.94 4.54 18.44
CA ASP A 110 -4.79 4.27 17.56
C ASP A 110 -3.77 5.41 17.55
N SER A 111 -4.12 6.60 18.08
CA SER A 111 -3.21 7.75 18.17
C SER A 111 -1.91 7.43 18.93
N LYS A 112 -1.95 6.44 19.83
CA LYS A 112 -0.78 5.98 20.61
C LYS A 112 0.29 5.27 19.77
N LEU A 113 -0.06 4.87 18.55
CA LEU A 113 0.78 4.08 17.65
C LEU A 113 1.57 4.96 16.65
N ILE A 114 1.50 6.29 16.77
CA ILE A 114 2.21 7.22 15.90
C ILE A 114 3.71 7.25 16.22
N TYR A 115 4.55 7.40 15.20
CA TYR A 115 5.98 7.65 15.33
C TYR A 115 6.26 9.15 15.42
N ASP A 116 6.74 9.62 16.56
CA ASP A 116 7.19 10.99 16.74
C ASP A 116 8.67 11.15 16.34
N LEU A 117 9.01 12.29 15.74
CA LEU A 117 10.40 12.68 15.51
C LEU A 117 10.99 13.26 16.81
N ALA A 118 12.31 13.12 16.96
CA ALA A 118 13.01 13.73 18.09
C ALA A 118 12.92 15.26 18.01
N ASP A 119 12.74 15.91 19.16
CA ASP A 119 12.81 17.37 19.25
C ASP A 119 14.26 17.82 19.04
N GLN A 120 14.45 18.66 18.02
CA GLN A 120 15.74 19.24 17.65
C GLN A 120 15.71 20.78 17.68
N GLY A 121 14.74 21.37 18.41
CA GLY A 121 14.59 22.82 18.57
C GLY A 121 13.75 23.50 17.49
N GLY A 122 12.96 22.73 16.74
CA GLY A 122 12.10 23.20 15.64
C GLY A 122 10.63 22.77 15.81
N GLU A 123 9.94 22.63 14.69
CA GLU A 123 8.55 22.15 14.66
C GLU A 123 8.48 20.69 15.13
N ILE A 124 7.45 20.38 15.93
CA ILE A 124 7.23 19.02 16.42
C ILE A 124 6.43 18.25 15.37
N CYS A 125 7.09 17.26 14.77
CA CYS A 125 6.56 16.47 13.67
C CYS A 125 6.43 14.99 14.03
N SER A 126 5.54 14.31 13.33
CA SER A 126 5.33 12.88 13.45
C SER A 126 5.16 12.26 12.05
N LEU A 127 5.55 11.01 11.88
CA LEU A 127 5.34 10.30 10.62
C LEU A 127 3.84 10.07 10.39
N ARG A 128 3.40 10.19 9.14
CA ARG A 128 2.00 9.97 8.77
C ARG A 128 1.55 8.55 9.08
N TYR A 129 0.41 8.43 9.77
CA TYR A 129 -0.20 7.15 10.16
C TYR A 129 -1.02 6.54 9.00
N ASP A 130 -1.62 7.41 8.19
CA ASP A 130 -2.38 7.09 6.98
C ASP A 130 -2.17 8.16 5.89
N LEU A 131 -2.89 8.06 4.77
CA LEU A 131 -2.89 9.07 3.70
C LEU A 131 -4.17 9.95 3.71
N THR A 132 -5.23 9.53 4.41
CA THR A 132 -6.49 10.27 4.53
C THR A 132 -6.34 11.60 5.26
N VAL A 133 -5.68 11.63 6.41
CA VAL A 133 -5.51 12.87 7.18
C VAL A 133 -4.59 13.87 6.46
N PRO A 134 -3.44 13.47 5.88
CA PRO A 134 -2.69 14.33 4.97
C PRO A 134 -3.52 14.88 3.81
N PHE A 135 -4.42 14.08 3.23
CA PHE A 135 -5.30 14.55 2.17
C PHE A 135 -6.30 15.60 2.68
N ALA A 136 -6.95 15.38 3.83
CA ALA A 136 -7.87 16.34 4.41
C ALA A 136 -7.20 17.68 4.76
N ARG A 137 -5.98 17.64 5.35
CA ARG A 137 -5.17 18.85 5.53
C ARG A 137 -4.87 19.52 4.18
N TRP A 138 -4.56 18.75 3.14
CA TRP A 138 -4.21 19.31 1.83
C TRP A 138 -5.38 20.02 1.17
N LEU A 139 -6.58 19.45 1.26
CA LEU A 139 -7.81 20.14 0.84
C LEU A 139 -8.03 21.43 1.62
N ALA A 140 -7.88 21.41 2.95
CA ALA A 140 -8.06 22.60 3.78
C ALA A 140 -7.05 23.71 3.47
N MET A 141 -5.81 23.36 3.10
CA MET A 141 -4.79 24.31 2.66
C MET A 141 -5.02 24.85 1.24
N ASN A 142 -5.85 24.18 0.44
CA ASN A 142 -6.14 24.52 -0.95
C ASN A 142 -7.65 24.77 -1.14
N PRO A 143 -8.23 25.80 -0.49
CA PRO A 143 -9.67 26.04 -0.47
C PRO A 143 -10.27 26.32 -1.85
N GLN A 144 -9.46 26.63 -2.85
CA GLN A 144 -9.90 26.73 -4.25
C GLN A 144 -10.32 25.38 -4.86
N ILE A 145 -9.90 24.25 -4.25
CA ILE A 145 -10.21 22.90 -4.69
C ILE A 145 -11.37 22.37 -3.85
N GLN A 146 -12.57 22.45 -4.40
CA GLN A 146 -13.80 21.98 -3.75
C GLN A 146 -14.23 20.59 -4.21
N ASN A 147 -13.67 20.12 -5.32
CA ASN A 147 -13.95 18.84 -5.93
C ASN A 147 -12.66 18.25 -6.52
N ILE A 148 -12.36 17.01 -6.15
CA ILE A 148 -11.21 16.28 -6.69
C ILE A 148 -11.44 14.78 -6.54
N LYS A 149 -11.05 14.01 -7.54
CA LYS A 149 -10.89 12.58 -7.46
C LYS A 149 -9.41 12.27 -7.52
N ARG A 150 -8.84 11.77 -6.43
CA ARG A 150 -7.40 11.57 -6.32
C ARG A 150 -7.03 10.15 -5.94
N TYR A 151 -5.84 9.75 -6.34
CA TYR A 151 -5.15 8.62 -5.74
C TYR A 151 -3.81 9.04 -5.13
N HIS A 152 -3.37 8.31 -4.10
CA HIS A 152 -2.07 8.49 -3.46
C HIS A 152 -1.51 7.12 -3.09
N ILE A 153 -0.32 6.80 -3.61
CA ILE A 153 0.36 5.53 -3.33
C ILE A 153 1.64 5.85 -2.59
N ALA A 154 1.67 5.56 -1.29
CA ALA A 154 2.82 5.89 -0.48
C ALA A 154 2.95 5.04 0.78
N LYS A 155 4.14 5.06 1.38
CA LYS A 155 4.39 4.43 2.68
C LYS A 155 3.73 5.19 3.82
N VAL A 156 3.27 4.43 4.81
CA VAL A 156 2.75 4.90 6.10
C VAL A 156 3.39 4.14 7.26
N TYR A 157 3.28 4.71 8.46
CA TYR A 157 4.07 4.29 9.61
C TYR A 157 3.18 4.08 10.84
N ARG A 158 3.17 2.86 11.36
CA ARG A 158 2.37 2.49 12.55
C ARG A 158 3.23 1.66 13.49
N ARG A 159 3.27 2.02 14.77
CA ARG A 159 3.99 1.28 15.83
C ARG A 159 3.25 0.02 16.28
N ASP A 160 2.57 -0.63 15.34
CA ASP A 160 1.78 -1.82 15.60
C ASP A 160 2.68 -3.02 15.89
N GLN A 161 2.11 -4.08 16.47
CA GLN A 161 2.83 -5.34 16.70
C GLN A 161 2.96 -6.11 15.38
N PRO A 162 4.19 -6.37 14.88
CA PRO A 162 4.39 -6.90 13.54
C PRO A 162 4.02 -8.39 13.43
N ALA A 163 3.53 -8.78 12.26
CA ALA A 163 3.42 -10.16 11.79
C ALA A 163 3.83 -10.17 10.31
N MET A 164 5.15 -10.20 10.08
CA MET A 164 5.75 -9.89 8.77
C MET A 164 5.31 -10.83 7.66
N SER A 165 5.20 -12.14 7.93
CA SER A 165 4.76 -13.14 6.94
C SER A 165 3.29 -12.96 6.51
N LYS A 166 2.52 -12.19 7.28
CA LYS A 166 1.09 -11.90 7.08
C LYS A 166 0.86 -10.48 6.57
N GLY A 167 1.92 -9.76 6.19
CA GLY A 167 1.84 -8.39 5.68
C GLY A 167 1.53 -7.32 6.73
N ARG A 168 1.57 -7.65 8.03
CA ARG A 168 1.42 -6.67 9.12
C ARG A 168 2.79 -6.12 9.51
N MET A 169 3.11 -4.95 8.99
CA MET A 169 4.40 -4.29 9.15
C MET A 169 4.23 -2.94 9.86
N ARG A 170 5.35 -2.35 10.29
CA ARG A 170 5.40 -1.00 10.87
C ARG A 170 5.62 0.09 9.83
N GLU A 171 6.27 -0.26 8.73
CA GLU A 171 6.35 0.52 7.50
C GLU A 171 5.75 -0.33 6.38
N PHE A 172 4.73 0.18 5.70
CA PHE A 172 4.05 -0.51 4.59
C PHE A 172 3.38 0.49 3.65
N TYR A 173 3.00 0.06 2.46
CA TYR A 173 2.29 0.92 1.51
C TYR A 173 0.78 0.87 1.72
N GLN A 174 0.18 2.05 1.63
CA GLN A 174 -1.22 2.22 1.30
C GLN A 174 -1.35 2.73 -0.13
N CYS A 175 -2.38 2.24 -0.83
CA CYS A 175 -2.85 2.81 -2.08
C CYS A 175 -4.23 3.37 -1.84
N ASP A 176 -4.35 4.68 -1.73
CA ASP A 176 -5.61 5.33 -1.40
C ASP A 176 -6.24 5.94 -2.65
N PHE A 177 -7.56 5.85 -2.76
CA PHE A 177 -8.36 6.53 -3.76
C PHE A 177 -9.56 7.19 -3.11
N ASP A 178 -9.72 8.48 -3.36
CA ASP A 178 -10.70 9.30 -2.67
C ASP A 178 -11.39 10.27 -3.63
N ILE A 179 -12.70 10.42 -3.45
CA ILE A 179 -13.55 11.36 -4.15
C ILE A 179 -14.01 12.40 -3.12
N ALA A 180 -13.59 13.64 -3.32
CA ALA A 180 -13.96 14.79 -2.52
C ALA A 180 -14.87 15.72 -3.32
N GLY A 181 -15.89 16.27 -2.66
CA GLY A 181 -16.85 17.22 -3.22
C GLY A 181 -18.30 16.86 -2.88
N SER A 182 -19.19 17.82 -3.12
CA SER A 182 -20.63 17.64 -2.96
C SER A 182 -21.23 17.05 -4.23
N TYR A 183 -21.82 15.86 -4.11
CA TYR A 183 -22.47 15.12 -5.19
C TYR A 183 -23.81 14.55 -4.71
N ASP A 184 -24.59 14.02 -5.64
CA ASP A 184 -25.79 13.28 -5.30
C ASP A 184 -25.44 12.00 -4.53
N SER A 185 -26.36 11.61 -3.64
CA SER A 185 -26.12 10.57 -2.64
C SER A 185 -25.71 9.24 -3.26
N MET A 186 -24.74 8.57 -2.63
CA MET A 186 -24.25 7.22 -2.93
C MET A 186 -23.58 7.00 -4.29
N LEU A 187 -23.60 7.96 -5.23
CA LEU A 187 -22.93 7.80 -6.52
C LEU A 187 -21.40 7.61 -6.38
N PRO A 188 -20.67 8.48 -5.65
CA PRO A 188 -19.24 8.29 -5.45
C PRO A 188 -18.92 7.04 -4.62
N ASP A 189 -19.77 6.73 -3.64
CA ASP A 189 -19.64 5.56 -2.75
C ASP A 189 -19.70 4.25 -3.56
N ALA A 190 -20.67 4.15 -4.48
CA ALA A 190 -20.81 3.01 -5.38
C ALA A 190 -19.60 2.89 -6.33
N GLU A 191 -19.08 4.02 -6.85
CA GLU A 191 -17.90 4.01 -7.72
C GLU A 191 -16.65 3.48 -6.97
N VAL A 192 -16.45 3.88 -5.71
CA VAL A 192 -15.32 3.40 -4.91
C VAL A 192 -15.37 1.88 -4.71
N LEU A 193 -16.56 1.32 -4.46
CA LEU A 193 -16.73 -0.13 -4.33
C LEU A 193 -16.55 -0.87 -5.67
N ARG A 194 -16.96 -0.24 -6.78
CA ARG A 194 -16.66 -0.75 -8.13
C ARG A 194 -15.16 -0.80 -8.40
N ILE A 195 -14.41 0.24 -8.03
CA ILE A 195 -12.94 0.28 -8.12
C ILE A 195 -12.31 -0.83 -7.28
N ALA A 196 -12.82 -1.07 -6.07
CA ALA A 196 -12.37 -2.17 -5.22
C ALA A 196 -12.49 -3.51 -5.92
N MET A 197 -13.67 -3.81 -6.48
CA MET A 197 -13.89 -5.05 -7.23
C MET A 197 -12.96 -5.18 -8.44
N GLU A 198 -12.83 -4.14 -9.26
CA GLU A 198 -11.96 -4.15 -10.45
C GLU A 198 -10.50 -4.44 -10.13
N ILE A 199 -9.97 -3.81 -9.07
CA ILE A 199 -8.59 -4.00 -8.63
C ILE A 199 -8.37 -5.42 -8.15
N LEU A 200 -9.24 -5.92 -7.27
CA LEU A 200 -9.09 -7.23 -6.65
C LEU A 200 -9.22 -8.37 -7.66
N ASP A 201 -10.12 -8.20 -8.63
CA ASP A 201 -10.27 -9.13 -9.76
C ASP A 201 -9.04 -9.09 -10.67
N SER A 202 -8.55 -7.91 -11.02
CA SER A 202 -7.37 -7.76 -11.86
C SER A 202 -6.09 -8.30 -11.21
N LEU A 203 -6.03 -8.30 -9.88
CA LEU A 203 -4.93 -8.86 -9.09
C LEU A 203 -5.07 -10.36 -8.82
N ASN A 204 -6.22 -10.97 -9.19
CA ASN A 204 -6.52 -12.38 -8.96
C ASN A 204 -6.26 -12.82 -7.50
N VAL A 205 -6.82 -12.07 -6.55
CA VAL A 205 -6.64 -12.35 -5.11
C VAL A 205 -7.35 -13.63 -4.63
N GLY A 206 -8.11 -14.30 -5.51
CA GLY A 206 -8.98 -15.43 -5.17
C GLY A 206 -10.36 -14.97 -4.70
N LYS A 207 -11.03 -15.78 -3.88
CA LYS A 207 -12.33 -15.43 -3.30
C LYS A 207 -12.18 -14.36 -2.23
N TYR A 208 -12.99 -13.32 -2.31
CA TYR A 208 -13.06 -12.24 -1.35
C TYR A 208 -14.50 -11.80 -1.10
N THR A 209 -14.70 -11.04 -0.03
CA THR A 209 -15.98 -10.43 0.33
C THR A 209 -15.75 -8.97 0.68
N ILE A 210 -16.53 -8.08 0.09
CA ILE A 210 -16.63 -6.66 0.45
C ILE A 210 -17.76 -6.55 1.47
N LYS A 211 -17.39 -6.44 2.74
CA LYS A 211 -18.33 -6.13 3.81
C LYS A 211 -18.67 -4.64 3.75
N ILE A 212 -19.95 -4.31 3.86
CA ILE A 212 -20.44 -2.93 3.96
C ILE A 212 -21.33 -2.77 5.18
N ASN A 213 -21.34 -1.56 5.74
CA ASN A 213 -22.28 -1.12 6.76
C ASN A 213 -22.37 0.41 6.73
N HIS A 214 -23.19 1.01 7.60
CA HIS A 214 -23.39 2.46 7.65
C HIS A 214 -23.35 2.98 9.08
N ARG A 215 -22.64 4.10 9.32
CA ARG A 215 -22.54 4.70 10.67
C ARG A 215 -23.90 5.10 11.24
N LYS A 216 -24.78 5.68 10.43
CA LYS A 216 -26.15 6.02 10.86
C LYS A 216 -26.99 4.81 11.29
N ILE A 217 -26.75 3.65 10.67
CA ILE A 217 -27.40 2.37 11.04
C ILE A 217 -26.87 1.89 12.38
N LEU A 218 -25.55 1.88 12.57
CA LEU A 218 -24.94 1.49 13.85
C LEU A 218 -25.37 2.39 15.00
N ASP A 219 -25.26 3.71 14.83
CA ASP A 219 -25.59 4.67 15.87
C ASP A 219 -27.09 4.60 16.23
N GLY A 220 -27.97 4.54 15.23
CA GLY A 220 -29.41 4.39 15.45
C GLY A 220 -29.81 3.03 16.05
N LEU A 221 -29.13 1.95 15.67
CA LEU A 221 -29.31 0.62 16.26
C LEU A 221 -28.95 0.64 17.75
N PHE A 222 -27.80 1.22 18.10
CA PHE A 222 -27.35 1.32 19.49
C PHE A 222 -28.29 2.17 20.35
N GLU A 223 -28.79 3.29 19.81
CA GLU A 223 -29.81 4.10 20.48
C GLU A 223 -31.08 3.29 20.79
N VAL A 224 -31.59 2.54 19.82
CA VAL A 224 -32.78 1.68 19.99
C VAL A 224 -32.52 0.55 21.00
N CYS A 225 -31.33 -0.02 21.01
CA CYS A 225 -30.94 -1.03 21.99
C CYS A 225 -30.72 -0.45 23.40
N GLY A 226 -30.76 0.87 23.60
CA GLY A 226 -30.62 1.51 24.91
C GLY A 226 -29.17 1.83 25.30
N VAL A 227 -28.26 1.95 24.34
CA VAL A 227 -26.89 2.37 24.59
C VAL A 227 -26.84 3.87 24.89
N PRO A 228 -26.23 4.29 26.02
CA PRO A 228 -26.03 5.70 26.31
C PRO A 228 -25.16 6.40 25.26
N ALA A 229 -25.49 7.66 24.93
CA ALA A 229 -24.81 8.42 23.87
C ALA A 229 -23.29 8.55 24.08
N ASP A 230 -22.84 8.66 25.33
CA ASP A 230 -21.43 8.74 25.73
C ASP A 230 -20.68 7.41 25.59
N LYS A 231 -21.40 6.29 25.44
CA LYS A 231 -20.84 4.95 25.29
C LYS A 231 -20.88 4.41 23.86
N ILE A 232 -21.59 5.05 22.93
CA ILE A 232 -21.77 4.57 21.54
C ILE A 232 -20.44 4.15 20.90
N ARG A 233 -19.39 4.99 20.99
CA ARG A 233 -18.08 4.70 20.40
C ARG A 233 -17.37 3.53 21.08
N GLN A 234 -17.45 3.43 22.40
CA GLN A 234 -16.87 2.31 23.14
C GLN A 234 -17.58 1.00 22.76
N ILE A 235 -18.90 1.00 22.65
CA ILE A 235 -19.68 -0.17 22.25
C ILE A 235 -19.40 -0.55 20.78
N SER A 236 -19.33 0.43 19.88
CA SER A 236 -18.90 0.21 18.49
C SER A 236 -17.53 -0.48 18.42
N SER A 237 -16.58 -0.09 19.27
CA SER A 237 -15.25 -0.72 19.37
C SER A 237 -15.31 -2.16 19.88
N ALA A 238 -16.27 -2.51 20.75
CA ALA A 238 -16.47 -3.90 21.18
C ALA A 238 -17.06 -4.73 20.03
N VAL A 239 -18.10 -4.22 19.35
CA VAL A 239 -18.76 -4.89 18.23
C VAL A 239 -17.79 -5.17 17.07
N ASP A 240 -16.85 -4.26 16.80
CA ASP A 240 -15.80 -4.47 15.77
C ASP A 240 -14.98 -5.74 15.99
N LYS A 241 -14.83 -6.19 17.25
CA LYS A 241 -14.07 -7.40 17.59
C LYS A 241 -14.79 -8.69 17.22
N LEU A 242 -16.05 -8.65 16.78
CA LEU A 242 -16.78 -9.84 16.30
C LEU A 242 -16.15 -10.48 15.05
N ASP A 243 -15.24 -9.77 14.39
CA ASP A 243 -14.44 -10.32 13.29
C ASP A 243 -13.41 -11.38 13.76
N LYS A 244 -13.02 -11.33 15.04
CA LYS A 244 -11.96 -12.17 15.63
C LYS A 244 -12.40 -12.91 16.90
N SER A 245 -13.41 -12.40 17.59
CA SER A 245 -13.87 -12.88 18.88
C SER A 245 -15.31 -13.40 18.79
N PRO A 246 -15.64 -14.51 19.48
CA PRO A 246 -17.01 -14.95 19.63
C PRO A 246 -17.92 -13.89 20.28
N TRP A 247 -19.22 -13.97 20.01
CA TRP A 247 -20.23 -13.10 20.61
C TRP A 247 -20.13 -13.03 22.14
N GLU A 248 -19.92 -14.15 22.81
CA GLU A 248 -19.85 -14.21 24.29
C GLU A 248 -18.73 -13.33 24.86
N ASP A 249 -17.56 -13.33 24.21
CA ASP A 249 -16.42 -12.51 24.64
C ASP A 249 -16.70 -11.02 24.41
N VAL A 250 -17.35 -10.68 23.28
CA VAL A 250 -17.74 -9.31 22.95
C VAL A 250 -18.84 -8.81 23.89
N ARG A 251 -19.84 -9.64 24.19
CA ARG A 251 -20.90 -9.36 25.17
C ARG A 251 -20.28 -9.05 26.53
N LYS A 252 -19.36 -9.90 26.99
CA LYS A 252 -18.65 -9.74 28.26
C LYS A 252 -17.88 -8.43 28.32
N GLU A 253 -17.16 -8.07 27.26
CA GLU A 253 -16.47 -6.77 27.19
C GLU A 253 -17.45 -5.59 27.30
N MET A 254 -18.58 -5.65 26.60
CA MET A 254 -19.60 -4.60 26.66
C MET A 254 -20.16 -4.42 28.07
N THR A 255 -20.45 -5.51 28.77
CA THR A 255 -21.12 -5.47 30.08
C THR A 255 -20.14 -5.26 31.24
N GLU A 256 -19.05 -6.02 31.29
CA GLU A 256 -18.12 -6.03 32.43
C GLU A 256 -17.06 -4.91 32.35
N GLU A 257 -16.55 -4.60 31.16
CA GLU A 257 -15.46 -3.62 30.98
C GLU A 257 -16.00 -2.22 30.65
N LYS A 258 -17.02 -2.16 29.77
CA LYS A 258 -17.61 -0.90 29.30
C LYS A 258 -18.88 -0.51 30.06
N GLY A 259 -19.37 -1.38 30.95
CA GLY A 259 -20.48 -1.09 31.87
C GLY A 259 -21.82 -0.87 31.14
N LEU A 260 -22.08 -1.58 30.05
CA LEU A 260 -23.38 -1.60 29.38
C LEU A 260 -24.34 -2.54 30.14
N ALA A 261 -25.62 -2.22 30.17
CA ALA A 261 -26.64 -3.12 30.72
C ALA A 261 -26.72 -4.42 29.92
N GLU A 262 -26.92 -5.55 30.59
CA GLU A 262 -26.98 -6.87 29.94
C GLU A 262 -28.11 -6.94 28.91
N GLU A 263 -29.26 -6.37 29.23
CA GLU A 263 -30.43 -6.33 28.34
C GLU A 263 -30.13 -5.57 27.05
N ALA A 264 -29.36 -4.48 27.14
CA ALA A 264 -28.95 -3.71 25.97
C ALA A 264 -27.93 -4.50 25.12
N ALA A 265 -26.96 -5.16 25.76
CA ALA A 265 -26.00 -6.03 25.08
C ALA A 265 -26.71 -7.20 24.34
N ASP A 266 -27.68 -7.84 24.98
CA ASP A 266 -28.44 -8.94 24.39
C ASP A 266 -29.29 -8.49 23.19
N LYS A 267 -29.92 -7.31 23.29
CA LYS A 267 -30.60 -6.70 22.14
C LYS A 267 -29.66 -6.42 20.97
N ILE A 268 -28.47 -5.87 21.24
CA ILE A 268 -27.45 -5.64 20.20
C ILE A 268 -27.13 -6.96 19.48
N GLY A 269 -26.94 -8.05 20.23
CA GLY A 269 -26.60 -9.37 19.70
C GLY A 269 -27.60 -9.94 18.69
N GLN A 270 -28.89 -9.62 18.85
CA GLN A 270 -29.94 -10.04 17.92
C GLN A 270 -29.74 -9.45 16.52
N TYR A 271 -29.06 -8.31 16.42
CA TYR A 271 -28.89 -7.56 15.17
C TYR A 271 -27.47 -7.67 14.63
N VAL A 272 -26.43 -7.44 15.43
CA VAL A 272 -25.04 -7.37 14.93
C VAL A 272 -24.51 -8.68 14.37
N LEU A 273 -25.17 -9.81 14.67
CA LEU A 273 -24.82 -11.11 14.09
C LEU A 273 -25.45 -11.36 12.70
N LYS A 274 -26.34 -10.47 12.25
CA LYS A 274 -26.98 -10.58 10.93
C LYS A 274 -26.06 -10.06 9.83
N LYS A 275 -25.99 -10.82 8.75
CA LYS A 275 -25.30 -10.47 7.50
C LYS A 275 -26.06 -11.03 6.30
N GLY A 276 -26.06 -10.33 5.19
CA GLY A 276 -26.78 -10.72 3.97
C GLY A 276 -26.50 -9.77 2.82
N GLY A 277 -27.45 -9.65 1.90
CA GLY A 277 -27.44 -8.66 0.81
C GLY A 277 -28.73 -7.83 0.85
N ARG A 278 -29.44 -7.78 -0.29
CA ARG A 278 -30.73 -7.07 -0.41
C ARG A 278 -31.80 -7.65 0.51
N ASP A 279 -31.79 -8.96 0.72
CA ASP A 279 -32.67 -9.67 1.65
C ASP A 279 -32.58 -9.14 3.08
N LEU A 280 -31.38 -8.89 3.59
CA LEU A 280 -31.19 -8.30 4.92
C LEU A 280 -31.67 -6.85 4.96
N LEU A 281 -31.42 -6.06 3.92
CA LEU A 281 -31.93 -4.69 3.82
C LEU A 281 -33.47 -4.68 3.90
N ASP A 282 -34.11 -5.55 3.14
CA ASP A 282 -35.57 -5.66 3.09
C ASP A 282 -36.14 -6.15 4.42
N GLU A 283 -35.47 -7.10 5.10
CA GLU A 283 -35.83 -7.52 6.45
C GLU A 283 -35.79 -6.34 7.43
N LEU A 284 -34.68 -5.59 7.49
CA LEU A 284 -34.50 -4.49 8.44
C LEU A 284 -35.52 -3.37 8.27
N LYS A 285 -36.00 -3.12 7.04
CA LYS A 285 -37.06 -2.16 6.76
C LYS A 285 -38.41 -2.53 7.37
N THR A 286 -38.65 -3.80 7.66
CA THR A 286 -39.89 -4.26 8.30
C THR A 286 -39.88 -4.10 9.82
N ILE A 287 -38.73 -3.84 10.43
CA ILE A 287 -38.57 -3.76 11.88
C ILE A 287 -38.93 -2.35 12.35
N GLU A 288 -40.18 -2.18 12.82
CA GLU A 288 -40.74 -0.88 13.22
C GLU A 288 -39.96 -0.21 14.37
N GLU A 289 -39.42 -1.00 15.30
CA GLU A 289 -38.61 -0.50 16.42
C GLU A 289 -37.35 0.25 15.93
N LEU A 290 -36.70 -0.29 14.89
CA LEU A 290 -35.49 0.31 14.31
C LEU A 290 -35.83 1.47 13.37
N THR A 291 -36.82 1.31 12.50
CA THR A 291 -37.19 2.31 11.47
C THR A 291 -37.84 3.57 12.04
N LYS A 292 -38.33 3.54 13.28
CA LYS A 292 -38.73 4.76 14.01
C LYS A 292 -37.55 5.67 14.37
N ASN A 293 -36.34 5.13 14.50
CA ASN A 293 -35.15 5.94 14.72
C ASN A 293 -34.76 6.65 13.42
N ALA A 294 -34.69 7.99 13.45
CA ALA A 294 -34.44 8.80 12.26
C ALA A 294 -33.07 8.52 11.62
N SER A 295 -32.02 8.35 12.43
CA SER A 295 -30.68 8.02 11.94
C SER A 295 -30.68 6.66 11.25
N PHE A 296 -31.27 5.64 11.89
CA PHE A 296 -31.35 4.30 11.32
C PHE A 296 -32.13 4.30 9.99
N ALA A 297 -33.28 4.96 9.95
CA ALA A 297 -34.12 5.06 8.75
C ALA A 297 -33.41 5.76 7.59
N ASP A 298 -32.68 6.84 7.87
CA ASP A 298 -31.91 7.55 6.84
C ASP A 298 -30.73 6.71 6.34
N GLY A 299 -30.04 5.99 7.24
CA GLY A 299 -29.02 5.03 6.85
C GLY A 299 -29.56 3.90 5.96
N LEU A 300 -30.76 3.38 6.22
CA LEU A 300 -31.39 2.37 5.36
C LEU A 300 -31.73 2.90 3.96
N LYS A 301 -32.21 4.15 3.85
CA LYS A 301 -32.48 4.78 2.54
C LYS A 301 -31.20 4.94 1.72
N GLU A 302 -30.11 5.34 2.38
CA GLU A 302 -28.79 5.46 1.75
C GLU A 302 -28.26 4.08 1.31
N MET A 303 -28.39 3.06 2.16
CA MET A 303 -28.00 1.69 1.81
C MET A 303 -28.83 1.07 0.69
N GLU A 304 -30.13 1.37 0.60
CA GLU A 304 -30.97 0.98 -0.52
C GLU A 304 -30.44 1.56 -1.83
N LEU A 305 -30.23 2.88 -1.87
CA LEU A 305 -29.73 3.56 -3.06
C LEU A 305 -28.35 3.03 -3.47
N LEU A 306 -27.46 2.79 -2.50
CA LEU A 306 -26.15 2.19 -2.74
C LEU A 306 -26.28 0.80 -3.36
N ILE A 307 -27.13 -0.08 -2.81
CA ILE A 307 -27.33 -1.43 -3.35
C ILE A 307 -27.88 -1.38 -4.78
N ASP A 308 -28.86 -0.51 -5.07
CA ASP A 308 -29.38 -0.34 -6.43
C ASP A 308 -28.27 0.04 -7.44
N TYR A 309 -27.35 0.93 -7.05
CA TYR A 309 -26.20 1.28 -7.90
C TYR A 309 -25.18 0.14 -8.02
N LEU A 310 -24.95 -0.62 -6.96
CA LEU A 310 -24.04 -1.77 -6.97
C LEU A 310 -24.57 -2.94 -7.79
N GLU A 311 -25.90 -3.08 -7.94
CA GLU A 311 -26.53 -4.00 -8.90
C GLU A 311 -26.16 -3.62 -10.35
N VAL A 312 -26.26 -2.33 -10.70
CA VAL A 312 -25.86 -1.82 -12.02
C VAL A 312 -24.36 -2.06 -12.27
N PHE A 313 -23.52 -1.81 -11.27
CA PHE A 313 -22.07 -2.03 -11.33
C PHE A 313 -21.64 -3.50 -11.16
N LYS A 314 -22.61 -4.41 -10.94
CA LYS A 314 -22.43 -5.85 -10.79
C LYS A 314 -21.49 -6.24 -9.65
N VAL A 315 -21.54 -5.50 -8.54
CA VAL A 315 -20.71 -5.74 -7.34
C VAL A 315 -21.38 -6.72 -6.37
N MET A 316 -22.69 -6.95 -6.51
CA MET A 316 -23.47 -7.80 -5.61
C MET A 316 -22.89 -9.20 -5.31
N PRO A 317 -22.28 -9.94 -6.26
CA PRO A 317 -21.77 -11.29 -5.99
C PRO A 317 -20.67 -11.36 -4.91
N VAL A 318 -19.97 -10.25 -4.66
CA VAL A 318 -18.89 -10.18 -3.67
C VAL A 318 -19.30 -9.35 -2.45
N LEU A 319 -20.51 -8.79 -2.42
CA LEU A 319 -20.98 -7.89 -1.38
C LEU A 319 -21.57 -8.65 -0.19
N SER A 320 -21.33 -8.14 1.02
CA SER A 320 -22.05 -8.55 2.22
C SER A 320 -22.41 -7.32 3.05
N PHE A 321 -23.71 -7.05 3.20
CA PHE A 321 -24.19 -6.13 4.22
C PHE A 321 -24.07 -6.82 5.58
N ASP A 322 -23.18 -6.32 6.43
CA ASP A 322 -22.76 -7.00 7.66
C ASP A 322 -22.87 -6.02 8.85
N LEU A 323 -23.84 -6.24 9.73
CA LEU A 323 -24.10 -5.36 10.88
C LEU A 323 -23.02 -5.44 11.97
N SER A 324 -22.14 -6.45 11.92
CA SER A 324 -20.97 -6.53 12.81
C SER A 324 -19.85 -5.59 12.39
N LEU A 325 -19.84 -5.11 11.13
CA LEU A 325 -18.82 -4.18 10.65
C LEU A 325 -19.04 -2.82 11.32
N ALA A 326 -18.34 -2.60 12.43
CA ALA A 326 -18.30 -1.33 13.16
C ALA A 326 -16.93 -0.64 13.07
N ARG A 327 -16.06 -1.23 12.23
CA ARG A 327 -14.68 -0.82 12.00
C ARG A 327 -14.58 0.58 11.42
N GLY A 328 -13.57 1.30 11.88
CA GLY A 328 -13.07 2.47 11.19
C GLY A 328 -12.64 3.56 12.14
N LEU A 329 -11.75 4.40 11.65
CA LEU A 329 -11.28 5.58 12.35
C LEU A 329 -12.49 6.45 12.70
N ASP A 330 -12.39 7.16 13.83
CA ASP A 330 -13.52 7.92 14.42
C ASP A 330 -14.12 8.99 13.49
N TYR A 331 -13.48 9.25 12.35
CA TYR A 331 -13.88 10.25 11.37
C TYR A 331 -14.94 9.80 10.35
N TYR A 332 -15.31 8.50 10.27
CA TYR A 332 -16.34 8.07 9.32
C TYR A 332 -17.74 8.53 9.74
N THR A 333 -18.52 8.99 8.76
CA THR A 333 -19.86 9.58 8.95
C THR A 333 -20.97 8.88 8.18
N GLY A 334 -20.62 8.08 7.17
CA GLY A 334 -21.58 7.40 6.30
C GLY A 334 -21.29 5.91 6.15
N VAL A 335 -21.29 5.43 4.90
CA VAL A 335 -20.93 4.05 4.58
C VAL A 335 -19.51 3.74 5.04
N ILE A 336 -19.31 2.52 5.51
CA ILE A 336 -18.03 1.94 5.86
C ILE A 336 -17.90 0.58 5.17
N TYR A 337 -16.69 0.23 4.77
CA TYR A 337 -16.44 -1.04 4.10
C TYR A 337 -15.07 -1.62 4.41
N GLU A 338 -15.03 -2.95 4.40
CA GLU A 338 -13.83 -3.74 4.62
C GLU A 338 -13.83 -4.94 3.68
N VAL A 339 -12.68 -5.17 3.04
CA VAL A 339 -12.48 -6.31 2.14
C VAL A 339 -11.72 -7.40 2.86
N VAL A 340 -12.33 -8.57 2.93
CA VAL A 340 -11.76 -9.76 3.57
C VAL A 340 -11.60 -10.91 2.56
N THR A 341 -10.66 -11.79 2.84
CA THR A 341 -10.40 -13.04 2.12
C THR A 341 -10.45 -14.20 3.11
N GLU A 342 -10.39 -15.44 2.62
CA GLU A 342 -10.24 -16.61 3.50
C GLU A 342 -8.99 -16.53 4.38
N ALA A 343 -7.93 -15.87 3.91
CA ALA A 343 -6.70 -15.65 4.68
C ALA A 343 -6.81 -14.53 5.72
N SER A 344 -7.87 -13.72 5.69
CA SER A 344 -8.03 -12.58 6.59
C SER A 344 -8.28 -13.00 8.04
N ALA A 345 -9.00 -14.10 8.24
CA ALA A 345 -9.24 -14.68 9.56
C ALA A 345 -8.14 -15.70 9.95
N PRO A 346 -7.95 -15.98 11.25
CA PRO A 346 -7.10 -17.09 11.70
C PRO A 346 -7.60 -18.42 11.13
N LYS A 347 -6.71 -19.39 10.90
CA LYS A 347 -7.13 -20.71 10.42
C LYS A 347 -8.01 -21.40 11.47
N ALA A 348 -9.25 -21.73 11.10
CA ALA A 348 -10.17 -22.44 11.98
C ALA A 348 -9.69 -23.88 12.23
N GLY A 349 -9.04 -24.12 13.37
CA GLY A 349 -8.61 -25.46 13.77
C GLY A 349 -7.63 -25.43 14.94
N LYS A 350 -8.11 -25.82 16.12
CA LYS A 350 -7.38 -25.99 17.40
C LYS A 350 -6.34 -24.91 17.65
N ALA A 351 -6.72 -23.90 18.45
CA ALA A 351 -5.76 -23.14 19.24
C ALA A 351 -4.88 -24.15 20.01
N THR A 352 -3.74 -24.52 19.43
CA THR A 352 -2.68 -25.19 20.14
C THR A 352 -2.27 -24.20 21.23
N LYS A 353 -2.20 -24.68 22.47
CA LYS A 353 -1.91 -23.90 23.68
C LYS A 353 -1.04 -22.68 23.35
N LYS A 354 -1.49 -21.48 23.76
CA LYS A 354 -0.70 -20.23 23.74
C LYS A 354 0.79 -20.59 23.82
N PRO A 355 1.61 -20.34 22.80
CA PRO A 355 3.04 -20.59 22.93
C PRO A 355 3.49 -19.89 24.21
N LYS A 356 4.29 -20.58 25.03
CA LYS A 356 4.98 -19.97 26.19
C LYS A 356 6.02 -18.99 25.66
N THR A 357 5.60 -17.93 25.01
CA THR A 357 6.41 -16.73 24.88
C THR A 357 6.34 -16.05 26.24
N THR A 358 7.50 -15.92 26.86
CA THR A 358 7.84 -14.97 27.92
C THR A 358 7.10 -13.63 27.76
N PRO A 359 6.82 -12.92 28.87
CA PRO A 359 5.86 -11.81 28.91
C PRO A 359 6.07 -10.80 27.80
N GLU A 360 4.96 -10.43 27.15
CA GLU A 360 4.68 -9.17 26.44
C GLU A 360 5.92 -8.43 25.88
N ASP A 361 6.66 -8.99 24.91
CA ASP A 361 7.48 -8.16 24.03
C ASP A 361 6.53 -7.51 23.00
N PRO A 362 6.14 -6.22 23.17
CA PRO A 362 5.23 -5.54 22.24
C PRO A 362 5.85 -5.43 20.84
N ASP A 363 7.15 -5.64 20.73
CA ASP A 363 7.83 -5.57 19.47
C ASP A 363 7.90 -6.94 18.76
N ALA A 364 7.69 -8.09 19.42
CA ALA A 364 7.94 -9.43 18.85
C ALA A 364 7.18 -9.69 17.52
N ASP A 365 7.85 -10.34 16.55
CA ASP A 365 7.24 -10.76 15.29
C ASP A 365 6.33 -11.97 15.51
N ARG A 366 5.03 -11.78 15.28
CA ARG A 366 3.96 -12.78 15.48
C ARG A 366 3.60 -13.53 14.19
N SER A 367 4.49 -13.58 13.22
CA SER A 367 4.32 -14.36 11.98
C SER A 367 3.90 -15.82 12.21
N ASN A 368 4.41 -16.46 13.28
CA ASN A 368 4.11 -17.85 13.63
C ASN A 368 2.91 -18.02 14.57
N ASP A 369 2.18 -16.95 14.86
CA ASP A 369 1.02 -16.98 15.76
C ASP A 369 -0.24 -17.35 14.98
N ASP A 370 -0.69 -18.60 15.09
CA ASP A 370 -1.86 -19.12 14.38
C ASP A 370 -3.18 -18.40 14.75
N THR A 371 -3.20 -17.60 15.82
CA THR A 371 -4.34 -16.75 16.20
C THR A 371 -4.45 -15.46 15.38
N ILE A 372 -3.50 -15.19 14.49
CA ILE A 372 -3.48 -14.00 13.63
C ILE A 372 -3.70 -14.39 12.17
N GLY A 373 -4.71 -13.83 11.51
CA GLY A 373 -4.86 -13.88 10.06
C GLY A 373 -4.08 -12.77 9.34
N VAL A 374 -4.18 -12.71 8.01
CA VAL A 374 -3.67 -11.59 7.20
C VAL A 374 -4.36 -10.26 7.56
N GLY A 375 -5.60 -10.34 8.06
CA GLY A 375 -6.49 -9.19 8.22
C GLY A 375 -7.10 -8.75 6.88
N SER A 376 -7.88 -7.67 6.91
CA SER A 376 -8.47 -7.10 5.70
C SER A 376 -7.43 -6.57 4.72
N ILE A 377 -7.72 -6.70 3.43
CA ILE A 377 -6.79 -6.30 2.36
C ILE A 377 -7.11 -4.92 1.78
N ALA A 378 -8.31 -4.42 2.02
CA ALA A 378 -8.69 -3.04 1.75
C ALA A 378 -9.78 -2.59 2.73
N ALA A 379 -9.87 -1.29 2.98
CA ALA A 379 -10.90 -0.71 3.83
C ALA A 379 -11.13 0.76 3.47
N GLY A 380 -12.29 1.29 3.82
CA GLY A 380 -12.60 2.70 3.59
C GLY A 380 -14.01 3.07 4.04
N GLY A 381 -14.46 4.24 3.60
CA GLY A 381 -15.78 4.75 3.91
C GLY A 381 -15.92 6.24 3.62
N ARG A 382 -17.07 6.78 3.98
CA ARG A 382 -17.43 8.21 3.86
C ARG A 382 -17.08 8.98 5.14
N TYR A 383 -16.43 10.13 5.00
CA TYR A 383 -15.86 10.93 6.10
C TYR A 383 -16.03 12.44 5.88
N ASP A 384 -17.27 12.93 5.93
CA ASP A 384 -17.60 14.28 5.44
C ASP A 384 -17.06 15.43 6.32
N GLU A 385 -16.72 15.15 7.58
CA GLU A 385 -16.30 16.17 8.55
C GLU A 385 -14.79 16.38 8.63
N LEU A 386 -13.99 15.45 8.11
CA LEU A 386 -12.55 15.44 8.38
C LEU A 386 -11.84 16.69 7.85
N VAL A 387 -12.20 17.15 6.66
CA VAL A 387 -11.65 18.37 6.06
C VAL A 387 -12.05 19.60 6.89
N GLY A 388 -13.30 19.64 7.35
CA GLY A 388 -13.84 20.72 8.17
C GLY A 388 -13.10 20.88 9.50
N MET A 389 -12.48 19.82 10.04
CA MET A 389 -11.66 19.91 11.25
C MET A 389 -10.36 20.70 11.08
N PHE A 390 -9.91 20.93 9.83
CA PHE A 390 -8.71 21.70 9.51
C PHE A 390 -9.03 23.09 8.95
N ALA A 391 -10.24 23.28 8.43
CA ALA A 391 -10.65 24.54 7.86
C ALA A 391 -11.16 25.51 8.93
N ASN A 392 -10.58 26.71 9.00
CA ASN A 392 -11.03 27.78 9.92
C ASN A 392 -12.40 28.41 9.54
N SER A 393 -13.24 27.75 8.73
CA SER A 393 -14.57 28.26 8.37
C SER A 393 -15.56 27.15 8.01
N ALA A 394 -16.85 27.40 8.27
CA ALA A 394 -17.95 26.51 7.90
C ALA A 394 -18.10 26.28 6.38
N LYS A 395 -17.47 27.11 5.53
CA LYS A 395 -17.37 26.90 4.07
C LYS A 395 -16.31 25.85 3.68
N GLY A 396 -15.62 25.25 4.64
CA GLY A 396 -14.57 24.25 4.43
C GLY A 396 -14.99 22.79 4.64
N ARG A 397 -16.29 22.49 4.82
CA ARG A 397 -16.79 21.11 4.83
C ARG A 397 -16.83 20.61 3.39
N ILE A 398 -15.88 19.72 3.06
CA ILE A 398 -15.83 19.05 1.76
C ILE A 398 -16.15 17.57 2.03
N PRO A 399 -17.33 17.09 1.61
CA PRO A 399 -17.69 15.67 1.74
C PRO A 399 -16.68 14.79 1.02
N CYS A 400 -16.32 13.66 1.62
CA CYS A 400 -15.31 12.76 1.08
C CYS A 400 -15.71 11.30 1.26
N VAL A 401 -15.38 10.47 0.28
CA VAL A 401 -15.45 9.00 0.37
C VAL A 401 -14.24 8.40 -0.32
N GLY A 402 -13.70 7.32 0.23
CA GLY A 402 -12.54 6.67 -0.39
C GLY A 402 -12.17 5.33 0.20
N ILE A 403 -11.17 4.70 -0.40
CA ILE A 403 -10.70 3.36 -0.05
C ILE A 403 -9.17 3.32 -0.04
N SER A 404 -8.62 2.57 0.90
CA SER A 404 -7.20 2.23 1.00
C SER A 404 -7.00 0.74 0.74
N PHE A 405 -6.05 0.39 -0.12
CA PHE A 405 -5.58 -0.99 -0.29
C PHE A 405 -4.29 -1.24 0.48
N GLY A 406 -4.24 -2.30 1.28
CA GLY A 406 -3.05 -2.76 1.99
C GLY A 406 -2.16 -3.60 1.09
N VAL A 407 -1.25 -2.97 0.35
CA VAL A 407 -0.44 -3.62 -0.70
C VAL A 407 0.37 -4.78 -0.14
N ASP A 408 0.98 -4.62 1.02
CA ASP A 408 1.83 -5.65 1.62
C ASP A 408 1.02 -6.91 2.03
N ARG A 409 -0.26 -6.75 2.40
CA ARG A 409 -1.18 -7.87 2.64
C ARG A 409 -1.60 -8.54 1.33
N ILE A 410 -2.00 -7.75 0.34
CA ILE A 410 -2.30 -8.24 -1.02
C ILE A 410 -1.12 -9.05 -1.56
N PHE A 411 0.09 -8.50 -1.46
CA PHE A 411 1.32 -9.18 -1.84
C PHE A 411 1.47 -10.53 -1.13
N SER A 412 1.23 -10.59 0.18
CA SER A 412 1.37 -11.84 0.95
C SER A 412 0.43 -12.95 0.46
N ILE A 413 -0.76 -12.62 -0.02
CA ILE A 413 -1.75 -13.59 -0.49
C ILE A 413 -1.61 -13.93 -1.97
N THR A 414 -1.09 -13.02 -2.80
CA THR A 414 -0.94 -13.24 -4.25
C THR A 414 0.44 -13.75 -4.65
N LYS A 415 1.47 -13.53 -3.83
CA LYS A 415 2.88 -13.86 -4.14
C LYS A 415 3.05 -15.28 -4.69
N ALA A 416 2.45 -16.28 -4.03
CA ALA A 416 2.63 -17.67 -4.45
C ALA A 416 2.15 -17.92 -5.90
N ARG A 417 1.04 -17.30 -6.30
CA ARG A 417 0.49 -17.41 -7.66
C ARG A 417 1.30 -16.61 -8.67
N MET A 418 1.73 -15.40 -8.29
CA MET A 418 2.47 -14.50 -9.17
C MET A 418 3.95 -14.91 -9.37
N LEU A 419 4.52 -15.70 -8.47
CA LEU A 419 5.94 -16.09 -8.53
C LEU A 419 6.30 -16.95 -9.75
N GLU A 420 5.36 -17.76 -10.23
CA GLU A 420 5.56 -18.65 -11.39
C GLU A 420 5.62 -17.87 -12.70
N GLU A 421 4.92 -16.73 -12.76
CA GLU A 421 4.79 -15.90 -13.97
C GLU A 421 5.88 -14.83 -14.07
N VAL A 422 6.53 -14.50 -12.96
CA VAL A 422 7.36 -13.29 -12.86
C VAL A 422 8.85 -13.59 -13.03
N ARG A 423 9.45 -12.85 -13.97
CA ARG A 423 10.90 -12.81 -14.21
C ARG A 423 11.62 -11.94 -13.18
N GLY A 424 12.90 -12.21 -12.94
CA GLY A 424 13.71 -11.45 -11.98
C GLY A 424 14.12 -10.05 -12.46
N ASN A 425 14.02 -9.81 -13.76
CA ASN A 425 14.25 -8.52 -14.40
C ASN A 425 13.44 -8.43 -15.71
N GLU A 426 13.47 -7.25 -16.33
CA GLU A 426 12.78 -6.98 -17.60
C GLU A 426 13.71 -7.06 -18.82
N VAL A 427 14.86 -7.74 -18.74
CA VAL A 427 15.79 -7.80 -19.88
C VAL A 427 15.15 -8.58 -21.03
N ASP A 428 15.02 -7.98 -22.21
CA ASP A 428 14.45 -8.61 -23.40
C ASP A 428 15.46 -9.52 -24.09
N VAL A 429 16.72 -9.04 -24.17
CA VAL A 429 17.77 -9.68 -24.98
C VAL A 429 19.06 -9.84 -24.20
N TYR A 430 19.62 -11.05 -24.19
CA TYR A 430 20.94 -11.32 -23.66
C TYR A 430 21.97 -11.46 -24.78
N VAL A 431 22.94 -10.54 -24.85
CA VAL A 431 23.97 -10.54 -25.89
C VAL A 431 25.14 -11.43 -25.48
N MET A 432 25.37 -12.46 -26.28
CA MET A 432 26.34 -13.52 -26.06
C MET A 432 27.38 -13.55 -27.16
N ALA A 433 28.56 -14.10 -26.87
CA ALA A 433 29.54 -14.41 -27.90
C ALA A 433 30.17 -15.78 -27.69
N PHE A 434 30.55 -16.43 -28.79
CA PHE A 434 31.36 -17.64 -28.80
C PHE A 434 32.41 -17.54 -29.91
N GLY A 435 33.48 -18.33 -29.81
CA GLY A 435 34.52 -18.35 -30.83
C GLY A 435 35.55 -19.43 -30.54
N GLY A 436 36.45 -19.61 -31.51
CA GLY A 436 37.42 -20.71 -31.54
C GLY A 436 38.78 -20.34 -30.93
N LYS A 437 39.83 -20.88 -31.53
CA LYS A 437 41.21 -20.61 -31.13
C LYS A 437 41.58 -19.16 -31.47
N GLY A 438 41.84 -18.34 -30.46
CA GLY A 438 42.12 -16.91 -30.62
C GLY A 438 41.00 -16.00 -30.14
N PHE A 439 39.85 -16.56 -29.76
CA PHE A 439 38.65 -15.83 -29.34
C PHE A 439 38.95 -14.70 -28.36
N THR A 440 38.62 -13.48 -28.76
CA THR A 440 38.81 -12.26 -27.96
C THR A 440 37.69 -12.05 -26.95
N GLY A 441 36.61 -12.84 -27.06
CA GLY A 441 35.38 -12.63 -26.31
C GLY A 441 34.41 -11.64 -26.97
N LEU A 442 34.82 -11.05 -28.10
CA LEU A 442 34.06 -10.07 -28.89
C LEU A 442 33.46 -8.97 -28.00
N VAL A 443 34.21 -8.50 -27.00
CA VAL A 443 33.66 -7.61 -25.97
C VAL A 443 33.23 -6.26 -26.55
N LYS A 444 33.99 -5.71 -27.51
CA LYS A 444 33.65 -4.42 -28.14
C LYS A 444 32.41 -4.56 -29.01
N GLU A 445 32.31 -5.67 -29.72
CA GLU A 445 31.23 -6.00 -30.63
C GLU A 445 29.94 -6.29 -29.84
N ARG A 446 30.03 -7.03 -28.72
CA ARG A 446 28.90 -7.19 -27.79
C ARG A 446 28.43 -5.85 -27.23
N MET A 447 29.36 -4.97 -26.85
CA MET A 447 29.02 -3.61 -26.40
C MET A 447 28.32 -2.80 -27.49
N GLN A 448 28.78 -2.87 -28.74
CA GLN A 448 28.16 -2.18 -29.88
C GLN A 448 26.75 -2.71 -30.18
N VAL A 449 26.55 -4.04 -30.09
CA VAL A 449 25.22 -4.63 -30.25
C VAL A 449 24.29 -4.20 -29.12
N CYS A 450 24.73 -4.25 -27.86
CA CYS A 450 23.93 -3.74 -26.74
C CYS A 450 23.61 -2.25 -26.89
N GLN A 451 24.58 -1.42 -27.29
CA GLN A 451 24.35 -0.01 -27.58
C GLN A 451 23.25 0.15 -28.63
N THR A 452 23.34 -0.56 -29.75
CA THR A 452 22.35 -0.50 -30.84
C THR A 452 20.95 -0.87 -30.35
N LEU A 453 20.84 -1.90 -29.51
CA LEU A 453 19.57 -2.32 -28.92
C LEU A 453 19.03 -1.28 -27.92
N TRP A 454 19.89 -0.72 -27.04
CA TRP A 454 19.52 0.32 -26.09
C TRP A 454 19.06 1.62 -26.78
N ASP A 455 19.77 2.05 -27.83
CA ASP A 455 19.42 3.24 -28.63
C ASP A 455 18.05 3.07 -29.31
N ALA A 456 17.60 1.82 -29.50
CA ALA A 456 16.27 1.47 -30.00
C ALA A 456 15.22 1.19 -28.91
N GLY A 457 15.55 1.40 -27.62
CA GLY A 457 14.66 1.19 -26.48
C GLY A 457 14.49 -0.28 -26.06
N ILE A 458 15.28 -1.21 -26.62
CA ILE A 458 15.24 -2.63 -26.26
C ILE A 458 16.08 -2.87 -25.01
N LYS A 459 15.54 -3.61 -24.04
CA LYS A 459 16.23 -3.88 -22.76
C LYS A 459 17.25 -5.00 -22.96
N ALA A 460 18.50 -4.64 -23.25
CA ALA A 460 19.57 -5.62 -23.49
C ALA A 460 20.58 -5.71 -22.32
N GLU A 461 21.20 -6.88 -22.15
CA GLU A 461 22.31 -7.08 -21.20
C GLU A 461 23.39 -7.99 -21.81
N PHE A 462 24.63 -7.89 -21.33
CA PHE A 462 25.72 -8.81 -21.67
C PHE A 462 26.58 -9.09 -20.43
N PHE A 463 27.26 -10.25 -20.44
CA PHE A 463 28.10 -10.64 -19.31
C PHE A 463 29.37 -9.77 -19.20
N TYR A 464 29.60 -9.12 -18.05
CA TYR A 464 30.76 -8.26 -17.75
C TYR A 464 32.05 -9.03 -17.52
N LYS A 465 32.48 -9.72 -18.57
CA LYS A 465 33.76 -10.41 -18.65
C LYS A 465 34.27 -10.25 -20.07
N VAL A 466 35.58 -10.03 -20.22
CA VAL A 466 36.19 -9.91 -21.55
C VAL A 466 35.91 -11.19 -22.35
N LYS A 467 36.20 -12.37 -21.78
CA LYS A 467 36.02 -13.70 -22.40
C LYS A 467 35.10 -14.61 -21.57
N PRO A 468 33.77 -14.45 -21.65
CA PRO A 468 32.84 -15.34 -20.96
C PRO A 468 32.78 -16.70 -21.66
N LYS A 469 32.58 -17.78 -20.88
CA LYS A 469 32.28 -19.09 -21.47
C LYS A 469 30.82 -19.14 -21.87
N LEU A 470 30.49 -19.76 -22.99
CA LEU A 470 29.12 -19.84 -23.50
C LEU A 470 28.11 -20.41 -22.46
N PRO A 471 28.41 -21.50 -21.72
CA PRO A 471 27.51 -21.97 -20.66
C PRO A 471 27.25 -20.94 -19.54
N GLN A 472 28.21 -20.07 -19.22
CA GLN A 472 28.02 -19.02 -18.19
C GLN A 472 27.08 -17.92 -18.68
N GLN A 473 27.09 -17.64 -19.99
CA GLN A 473 26.20 -16.66 -20.60
C GLN A 473 24.76 -17.19 -20.65
N PHE A 474 24.58 -18.45 -21.05
CA PHE A 474 23.28 -19.11 -21.00
C PHE A 474 22.73 -19.17 -19.57
N ALA A 475 23.55 -19.59 -18.60
CA ALA A 475 23.14 -19.59 -17.19
C ALA A 475 22.75 -18.20 -16.69
N GLY A 476 23.42 -17.14 -17.15
CA GLY A 476 23.06 -15.74 -16.83
C GLY A 476 21.70 -15.33 -17.41
N ALA A 477 21.44 -15.67 -18.67
CA ALA A 477 20.17 -15.39 -19.34
C ALA A 477 19.01 -16.20 -18.71
N GLU A 478 19.22 -17.50 -18.48
CA GLU A 478 18.23 -18.41 -17.88
C GLU A 478 17.87 -18.02 -16.45
N LYS A 479 18.86 -17.66 -15.63
CA LYS A 479 18.66 -17.22 -14.24
C LYS A 479 17.64 -16.08 -14.13
N ASN A 480 17.62 -15.18 -15.11
CA ASN A 480 16.73 -14.01 -15.15
C ASN A 480 15.52 -14.20 -16.08
N GLY A 481 15.37 -15.39 -16.68
CA GLY A 481 14.28 -15.73 -17.59
C GLY A 481 14.27 -14.90 -18.89
N VAL A 482 15.43 -14.46 -19.38
CA VAL A 482 15.52 -13.63 -20.59
C VAL A 482 14.99 -14.40 -21.81
N PRO A 483 14.03 -13.85 -22.59
CA PRO A 483 13.35 -14.59 -23.65
C PRO A 483 14.21 -14.78 -24.90
N TYR A 484 15.10 -13.85 -25.21
CA TYR A 484 15.93 -13.92 -26.41
C TYR A 484 17.42 -13.77 -26.10
N ALA A 485 18.24 -14.46 -26.87
CA ALA A 485 19.69 -14.28 -26.89
C ALA A 485 20.15 -13.87 -28.29
N VAL A 486 21.01 -12.85 -28.37
CA VAL A 486 21.71 -12.48 -29.60
C VAL A 486 23.14 -13.02 -29.50
N VAL A 487 23.49 -13.97 -30.34
CA VAL A 487 24.74 -14.71 -30.29
C VAL A 487 25.66 -14.26 -31.41
N LEU A 488 26.84 -13.77 -31.04
CA LEU A 488 27.91 -13.35 -31.94
C LEU A 488 28.93 -14.49 -32.08
N GLY A 489 29.16 -14.96 -33.29
CA GLY A 489 30.30 -15.79 -33.66
C GLY A 489 31.25 -15.03 -34.58
N GLU A 490 32.53 -15.42 -34.62
CA GLU A 490 33.57 -14.72 -35.38
C GLU A 490 33.26 -14.72 -36.89
N ASP A 491 32.79 -15.86 -37.43
CA ASP A 491 32.49 -16.02 -38.85
C ASP A 491 31.19 -15.31 -39.24
N GLU A 492 30.14 -15.44 -38.42
CA GLU A 492 28.85 -14.78 -38.67
C GLU A 492 29.00 -13.26 -38.63
N LEU A 493 29.75 -12.74 -37.64
CA LEU A 493 29.97 -11.31 -37.51
C LEU A 493 30.79 -10.76 -38.68
N ALA A 494 31.79 -11.51 -39.16
CA ALA A 494 32.54 -11.15 -40.36
C ALA A 494 31.65 -11.11 -41.62
N ALA A 495 30.59 -11.92 -41.67
CA ALA A 495 29.57 -11.89 -42.71
C ALA A 495 28.48 -10.82 -42.48
N GLY A 496 28.56 -10.02 -41.42
CA GLY A 496 27.57 -8.99 -41.08
C GLY A 496 26.26 -9.54 -40.49
N VAL A 497 26.31 -10.74 -39.91
CA VAL A 497 25.16 -11.50 -39.41
C VAL A 497 25.35 -11.84 -37.93
N VAL A 498 24.24 -11.92 -37.20
CA VAL A 498 24.18 -12.44 -35.82
C VAL A 498 23.06 -13.46 -35.72
N LYS A 499 23.12 -14.33 -34.71
CA LYS A 499 22.07 -15.33 -34.49
C LYS A 499 21.13 -14.90 -33.37
N ILE A 500 19.82 -14.82 -33.64
CA ILE A 500 18.80 -14.59 -32.61
C ILE A 500 18.22 -15.94 -32.18
N LYS A 501 18.31 -16.26 -30.90
CA LYS A 501 17.83 -17.52 -30.31
C LYS A 501 16.72 -17.23 -29.30
N GLU A 502 15.60 -17.92 -29.43
CA GLU A 502 14.55 -17.93 -28.40
C GLU A 502 14.92 -18.94 -27.30
N MET A 503 14.83 -18.47 -26.06
CA MET A 503 15.20 -19.21 -24.87
C MET A 503 14.05 -20.11 -24.43
N GLY A 504 14.35 -21.29 -23.88
CA GLY A 504 13.33 -22.21 -23.36
C GLY A 504 12.59 -23.09 -24.36
N LEU A 505 12.83 -22.96 -25.68
CA LEU A 505 12.22 -23.83 -26.69
C LEU A 505 12.48 -25.34 -26.43
N PRO A 506 11.53 -26.25 -26.70
CA PRO A 506 11.73 -27.68 -26.50
C PRO A 506 12.76 -28.28 -27.47
N GLU A 507 13.30 -29.46 -27.14
CA GLU A 507 14.14 -30.22 -28.06
C GLU A 507 13.37 -30.57 -29.34
N GLY A 508 14.01 -30.42 -30.50
CA GLY A 508 13.37 -30.66 -31.81
C GLY A 508 12.64 -29.47 -32.42
N HIS A 509 12.48 -28.35 -31.71
CA HIS A 509 11.92 -27.12 -32.31
C HIS A 509 12.82 -26.60 -33.44
N PRO A 510 12.28 -26.21 -34.62
CA PRO A 510 13.08 -25.79 -35.78
C PRO A 510 14.04 -24.63 -35.45
N ASP A 511 13.57 -23.65 -34.67
CA ASP A 511 14.36 -22.49 -34.28
C ASP A 511 15.17 -22.68 -32.99
N LYS A 512 15.27 -23.91 -32.46
CA LYS A 512 15.97 -24.19 -31.20
C LYS A 512 17.40 -23.67 -31.21
N ASN A 513 18.08 -23.72 -32.36
CA ASN A 513 19.47 -23.29 -32.48
C ASN A 513 19.63 -21.79 -32.77
N GLY A 514 18.53 -21.07 -33.02
CA GLY A 514 18.51 -19.66 -33.39
C GLY A 514 18.58 -19.44 -34.91
N VAL A 515 18.11 -18.28 -35.32
CA VAL A 515 17.96 -17.86 -36.73
C VAL A 515 18.99 -16.79 -37.04
N ASP A 516 19.58 -16.86 -38.23
CA ASP A 516 20.56 -15.89 -38.71
C ASP A 516 19.87 -14.61 -39.18
N VAL A 517 20.34 -13.47 -38.70
CA VAL A 517 19.76 -12.14 -38.93
C VAL A 517 20.87 -11.16 -39.26
N LYS A 518 20.70 -10.35 -40.30
CA LYS A 518 21.66 -9.30 -40.64
C LYS A 518 21.74 -8.27 -39.51
N LEU A 519 22.94 -7.81 -39.17
CA LEU A 519 23.14 -6.78 -38.15
C LEU A 519 22.29 -5.52 -38.40
N THR A 520 22.10 -5.15 -39.67
CA THR A 520 21.28 -4.00 -40.09
C THR A 520 19.78 -4.17 -39.80
N GLU A 521 19.31 -5.41 -39.66
CA GLU A 521 17.90 -5.77 -39.43
C GLU A 521 17.65 -6.21 -37.98
N LEU A 522 18.70 -6.30 -37.16
CA LEU A 522 18.65 -6.83 -35.80
C LEU A 522 17.56 -6.18 -34.94
N VAL A 523 17.50 -4.84 -34.92
CA VAL A 523 16.53 -4.09 -34.11
C VAL A 523 15.10 -4.43 -34.51
N ALA A 524 14.81 -4.40 -35.81
CA ALA A 524 13.47 -4.64 -36.33
C ALA A 524 13.00 -6.08 -36.04
N GLU A 525 13.89 -7.07 -36.22
CA GLU A 525 13.57 -8.46 -35.96
C GLU A 525 13.38 -8.75 -34.46
N VAL A 526 14.19 -8.15 -33.58
CA VAL A 526 13.98 -8.25 -32.12
C VAL A 526 12.65 -7.63 -31.72
N GLN A 527 12.32 -6.43 -32.20
CA GLN A 527 11.05 -5.78 -31.90
C GLN A 527 9.84 -6.62 -32.34
N LYS A 528 9.90 -7.19 -33.55
CA LYS A 528 8.88 -8.09 -34.05
C LYS A 528 8.68 -9.29 -33.12
N ARG A 529 9.76 -9.98 -32.74
CA ARG A 529 9.71 -11.14 -31.85
C ARG A 529 9.17 -10.80 -30.46
N LEU A 530 9.58 -9.66 -29.89
CA LEU A 530 9.06 -9.20 -28.61
C LEU A 530 7.56 -8.90 -28.67
N ALA A 531 7.06 -8.31 -29.77
CA ALA A 531 5.63 -8.09 -29.96
C ALA A 531 4.83 -9.40 -30.08
N GLU A 532 5.35 -10.37 -30.84
CA GLU A 532 4.75 -11.71 -30.97
C GLU A 532 4.73 -12.45 -29.62
N HIS A 533 5.81 -12.33 -28.83
CA HIS A 533 5.89 -12.91 -27.49
C HIS A 533 4.90 -12.26 -26.51
N GLY A 534 4.76 -10.93 -26.54
CA GLY A 534 3.80 -10.19 -25.71
C GLY A 534 2.35 -10.58 -26.01
N THR A 535 1.99 -10.67 -27.30
CA THR A 535 0.63 -11.05 -27.73
C THR A 535 0.24 -12.45 -27.21
N LYS A 536 1.16 -13.42 -27.29
CA LYS A 536 0.93 -14.78 -26.75
C LYS A 536 0.69 -14.77 -25.24
N GLN A 537 1.36 -13.89 -24.49
CA GLN A 537 1.14 -13.76 -23.05
C GLN A 537 -0.24 -13.15 -22.75
N GLU A 538 -0.67 -12.14 -23.50
CA GLU A 538 -1.97 -11.50 -23.34
C GLU A 538 -3.14 -12.47 -23.62
N GLU A 539 -3.03 -13.30 -24.66
CA GLU A 539 -4.04 -14.31 -25.00
C GLU A 539 -4.22 -15.35 -23.89
N VAL A 540 -3.13 -15.79 -23.26
CA VAL A 540 -3.16 -16.72 -22.11
C VAL A 540 -3.80 -16.06 -20.90
N GLU A 541 -3.47 -14.80 -20.60
CA GLU A 541 -4.09 -14.05 -19.51
C GLU A 541 -5.60 -13.85 -19.75
N GLU A 542 -6.04 -13.61 -20.98
CA GLU A 542 -7.45 -13.44 -21.32
C GLU A 542 -8.25 -14.75 -21.16
N GLN A 543 -7.67 -15.88 -21.56
CA GLN A 543 -8.30 -17.20 -21.36
C GLN A 543 -8.47 -17.53 -19.87
N LEU A 544 -7.45 -17.27 -19.05
CA LEU A 544 -7.53 -17.45 -17.59
C LEU A 544 -8.63 -16.57 -16.96
N LYS A 545 -8.77 -15.31 -17.40
CA LYS A 545 -9.83 -14.41 -16.93
C LYS A 545 -11.23 -14.93 -17.30
N LYS A 546 -11.42 -15.51 -18.49
CA LYS A 546 -12.71 -16.08 -18.91
C LYS A 546 -13.13 -17.27 -18.05
N VAL A 547 -12.21 -18.20 -17.77
CA VAL A 547 -12.48 -19.36 -16.90
C VAL A 547 -12.90 -18.90 -15.49
N GLN A 548 -12.24 -17.88 -14.94
CA GLN A 548 -12.57 -17.35 -13.61
C GLN A 548 -13.91 -16.63 -13.54
N LEU A 549 -14.32 -15.93 -14.62
CA LEU A 549 -15.64 -15.32 -14.71
C LEU A 549 -16.75 -16.39 -14.76
N GLU A 550 -16.50 -17.50 -15.48
CA GLU A 550 -17.43 -18.64 -15.57
C GLU A 550 -17.56 -19.38 -14.24
N GLU A 551 -16.45 -19.62 -13.52
CA GLU A 551 -16.44 -20.25 -12.19
C GLU A 551 -17.18 -19.42 -11.11
N ARG A 552 -17.34 -18.11 -11.31
CA ARG A 552 -18.09 -17.23 -10.41
C ARG A 552 -19.57 -17.11 -10.75
N ALA A 553 -19.94 -17.37 -12.00
CA ALA A 553 -21.32 -17.37 -12.45
C ALA A 553 -22.03 -18.69 -12.13
N ALA A 554 -21.26 -19.77 -11.95
CA ALA A 554 -21.68 -21.06 -11.42
C ALA A 554 -21.69 -21.06 -9.88
#